data_AF-A0A968IJX4-F1
#
_entry.id   AF-A0A968IJX4-F1
#
_cell.length_a   1.000
_cell.length_b   1.000
_cell.length_c   1.000
_cell.angle_alpha   90.00
_cell.angle_beta   90.00
_cell.angle_gamma   90.00
#
_symmetry.space_group_name_H-M   'P 1'
#
loop_
_entity.id
_entity.type
_entity.pdbx_description
1 polymer ?
#
loop_
_entity_poly.entity_id
_entity_poly.type
_entity_poly.pdbx_seq_one_letter_code
_entity_poly.pdbx_strand_id
1 'polypeptide(L)'
;MSGLKLNYRMNECPQQLWLEISPIHEAEAIAQSQAYSNDVARRNAYLSHLCLQTVMAWLKSEFDEPITIVPNAASSIWEFLSGASLQIGETKLALIPSETVNPDQFCVPFEWLEIPTWAANYYWQFK
;
A
#
# COMPACT_ATOMS: atom_id res chain seq x y z
N MET A 1 30.87 -8.78 3.34
CA MET A 1 29.68 -9.64 3.43
C MET A 1 29.11 -9.51 4.84
N SER A 2 28.32 -8.45 5.06
CA SER A 2 27.67 -8.21 6.36
C SER A 2 26.28 -8.82 6.27
N GLY A 3 26.03 -9.87 7.05
CA GLY A 3 24.73 -10.50 7.14
C GLY A 3 23.73 -9.56 7.81
N LEU A 4 22.79 -9.03 7.03
CA LEU A 4 21.58 -8.43 7.56
C LEU A 4 20.80 -9.54 8.27
N LYS A 5 20.85 -9.51 9.61
CA LYS A 5 19.94 -10.28 10.46
C LYS A 5 18.56 -9.70 10.28
N LEU A 6 17.83 -10.21 9.29
CA LEU A 6 16.38 -10.17 9.28
C LEU A 6 15.93 -10.82 10.59
N ASN A 7 15.34 -10.03 11.50
CA ASN A 7 14.71 -10.53 12.71
C ASN A 7 13.48 -11.34 12.30
N TYR A 8 13.69 -12.59 11.93
CA TYR A 8 12.62 -13.56 11.70
C TYR A 8 11.89 -13.79 13.03
N ARG A 9 10.81 -13.06 13.28
CA ARG A 9 9.73 -13.57 14.13
C ARG A 9 9.05 -14.69 13.33
N MET A 10 9.61 -15.89 13.47
CA MET A 10 9.09 -17.11 12.87
C MET A 10 7.70 -17.44 13.42
N ASN A 11 6.80 -17.74 12.48
CA ASN A 11 5.58 -18.56 12.59
C ASN A 11 4.31 -17.95 13.17
N GLU A 12 3.60 -17.13 12.39
CA GLU A 12 2.12 -17.22 12.37
C GLU A 12 1.49 -17.26 10.96
N CYS A 13 2.16 -16.78 9.89
CA CYS A 13 1.68 -17.00 8.51
C CYS A 13 2.82 -16.87 7.48
N PRO A 14 3.21 -17.92 6.72
CA PRO A 14 4.34 -17.88 5.78
C PRO A 14 4.14 -16.96 4.57
N GLN A 15 2.94 -16.39 4.41
CA GLN A 15 2.55 -15.48 3.32
C GLN A 15 2.55 -14.01 3.76
N GLN A 16 2.92 -13.70 5.00
CA GLN A 16 2.86 -12.36 5.55
C GLN A 16 4.25 -11.72 5.63
N LEU A 17 4.38 -10.55 5.01
CA LEU A 17 5.57 -9.70 5.07
C LEU A 17 5.35 -8.60 6.11
N TRP A 18 6.29 -8.45 7.03
CA TRP A 18 6.27 -7.38 8.04
C TRP A 18 7.23 -6.28 7.62
N LEU A 19 6.70 -5.07 7.43
CA LEU A 19 7.47 -3.88 7.09
C LEU A 19 7.43 -2.88 8.23
N GLU A 20 8.59 -2.28 8.52
CA GLU A 20 8.67 -1.21 9.51
C GLU A 20 8.17 0.10 8.90
N ILE A 21 7.25 0.76 9.60
CA ILE A 21 6.75 2.07 9.20
C ILE A 21 7.74 3.13 9.67
N SER A 22 8.33 3.86 8.72
CA SER A 22 9.21 4.98 9.02
C SER A 22 8.42 6.15 9.63
N PRO A 23 8.91 6.80 10.70
CA PRO A 23 8.30 8.03 11.23
C PRO A 23 8.15 9.14 10.19
N ILE A 24 9.03 9.16 9.18
CA ILE A 24 8.96 10.11 8.07
C ILE A 24 7.72 9.82 7.20
N HIS A 25 7.48 8.54 6.86
CA HIS A 25 6.31 8.16 6.07
C HIS A 25 5.01 8.43 6.83
N GLU A 26 5.00 8.24 8.15
CA GLU A 26 3.85 8.56 9.00
C GLU A 26 3.58 10.08 9.00
N ALA A 27 4.60 10.91 9.21
CA ALA A 27 4.47 12.36 9.18
C ALA A 27 3.99 12.87 7.81
N GLU A 28 4.52 12.33 6.72
CA GLU A 28 4.07 12.65 5.36
C GLU A 28 2.61 12.26 5.13
N ALA A 29 2.21 11.06 5.54
CA ALA A 29 0.83 10.59 5.40
C ALA A 29 -0.15 11.47 6.19
N ILE A 30 0.22 11.88 7.41
CA ILE A 30 -0.57 12.83 8.21
C ILE A 30 -0.73 14.14 7.47
N ALA A 31 0.38 14.74 7.00
CA ALA A 31 0.36 16.04 6.33
C ALA A 31 -0.48 16.02 5.05
N GLN A 32 -0.28 15.02 4.19
CA GLN A 32 -0.95 14.95 2.90
C GLN A 32 -2.44 14.62 3.02
N SER A 33 -2.82 13.84 4.03
CA SER A 33 -4.22 13.48 4.25
C SER A 33 -5.12 14.66 4.59
N GLN A 34 -4.59 15.80 5.08
CA GLN A 34 -5.42 16.93 5.51
C GLN A 34 -6.12 17.67 4.37
N ALA A 35 -5.63 17.54 3.13
CA ALA A 35 -6.16 18.25 1.98
C ALA A 35 -7.52 17.71 1.47
N TYR A 36 -8.01 16.62 2.05
CA TYR A 36 -9.17 15.87 1.55
C TYR A 36 -10.50 16.35 2.12
N SER A 37 -11.55 16.22 1.31
CA SER A 37 -12.82 16.94 1.50
C SER A 37 -13.54 16.65 2.82
N ASN A 38 -13.38 15.46 3.38
CA ASN A 38 -14.10 15.00 4.57
C ASN A 38 -13.28 13.97 5.37
N ASP A 39 -13.70 13.63 6.59
CA ASP A 39 -12.96 12.73 7.49
C ASP A 39 -12.71 11.33 6.90
N VAL A 40 -13.66 10.80 6.13
CA VAL A 40 -13.51 9.49 5.47
C VAL A 40 -12.43 9.58 4.39
N ALA A 41 -12.48 10.62 3.56
CA ALA A 41 -11.47 10.86 2.53
C ALA A 41 -10.08 11.11 3.14
N ARG A 42 -9.99 11.86 4.25
CA ARG A 42 -8.73 12.03 5.00
C ARG A 42 -8.21 10.70 5.51
N ARG A 43 -9.07 9.83 6.07
CA ARG A 43 -8.67 8.50 6.53
C ARG A 43 -8.17 7.62 5.39
N ASN A 44 -8.89 7.59 4.27
CA ASN A 44 -8.49 6.86 3.07
C ASN A 44 -7.12 7.33 2.57
N ALA A 45 -6.92 8.65 2.46
CA ALA A 45 -5.67 9.23 2.01
C ALA A 45 -4.52 8.92 2.96
N TYR A 46 -4.73 9.02 4.28
CA TYR A 46 -3.73 8.68 5.28
C TYR A 46 -3.27 7.22 5.14
N LEU A 47 -4.21 6.26 5.14
CA LEU A 47 -3.89 4.83 5.05
C LEU A 47 -3.18 4.50 3.74
N SER A 48 -3.66 5.09 2.63
CA SER A 48 -3.11 4.84 1.31
C SER A 48 -1.70 5.42 1.17
N HIS A 49 -1.46 6.64 1.67
CA HIS A 49 -0.12 7.21 1.71
C HIS A 49 0.84 6.37 2.56
N LEU A 50 0.43 6.00 3.76
CA LEU A 50 1.27 5.26 4.69
C LEU A 50 1.67 3.91 4.11
N CYS A 51 0.69 3.18 3.57
CA CYS A 51 0.89 1.91 2.89
C CYS A 51 1.80 2.06 1.67
N LEU A 52 1.48 3.02 0.78
CA LEU A 52 2.20 3.25 -0.46
C LEU A 52 3.68 3.58 -0.21
N GLN A 53 3.98 4.51 0.69
CA GLN A 53 5.35 4.91 0.98
C GLN A 53 6.15 3.78 1.64
N THR A 54 5.53 3.05 2.56
CA THR A 54 6.17 1.92 3.25
C THR A 54 6.51 0.79 2.27
N VAL A 55 5.55 0.40 1.43
CA VAL A 55 5.77 -0.68 0.44
C VAL A 55 6.69 -0.21 -0.68
N MET A 56 6.58 1.03 -1.14
CA MET A 56 7.46 1.56 -2.19
C MET A 56 8.92 1.62 -1.73
N ALA A 57 9.18 2.01 -0.47
CA ALA A 57 10.53 2.02 0.08
C ALA A 57 11.12 0.60 0.13
N TRP A 58 10.34 -0.40 0.56
CA TRP A 58 10.76 -1.80 0.55
C TRP A 58 10.97 -2.34 -0.87
N LEU A 59 10.05 -2.11 -1.79
CA LEU A 59 10.21 -2.59 -3.17
C LEU A 59 11.47 -2.00 -3.83
N LYS A 60 11.75 -0.71 -3.60
CA LYS A 60 12.97 -0.06 -4.10
C LYS A 60 14.26 -0.61 -3.49
N SER A 61 14.21 -1.26 -2.32
CA SER A 61 15.38 -1.92 -1.74
C SER A 61 15.58 -3.35 -2.24
N GLU A 62 14.53 -3.99 -2.76
CA GLU A 62 14.57 -5.38 -3.25
C GLU A 62 14.71 -5.49 -4.78
N PHE A 63 14.21 -4.49 -5.52
CA PHE A 63 14.09 -4.49 -6.97
C PHE A 63 14.80 -3.28 -7.59
N ASP A 64 15.49 -3.51 -8.70
CA ASP A 64 16.12 -2.45 -9.50
C ASP A 64 15.17 -1.91 -10.59
N GLU A 65 14.02 -2.56 -10.78
CA GLU A 65 13.00 -2.15 -11.75
C GLU A 65 12.41 -0.77 -11.43
N PRO A 66 12.06 0.03 -12.44
CA PRO A 66 11.35 1.28 -12.22
C PRO A 66 9.97 1.00 -11.63
N ILE A 67 9.69 1.63 -10.49
CA ILE A 67 8.42 1.54 -9.79
C ILE A 67 7.69 2.88 -9.92
N THR A 68 6.48 2.86 -10.47
CA THR A 68 5.66 4.07 -10.65
C THR A 68 4.26 3.89 -10.05
N ILE A 69 3.65 4.99 -9.61
CA ILE A 69 2.30 4.97 -9.03
C ILE A 69 1.29 5.08 -10.17
N VAL A 70 0.26 4.23 -10.16
CA VAL A 70 -0.77 4.17 -11.19
C VAL A 70 -2.16 4.08 -10.56
N PRO A 71 -3.14 4.88 -11.03
CA PRO A 71 -2.95 6.05 -11.88
C PRO A 71 -2.16 7.14 -11.13
N ASN A 72 -1.47 8.02 -11.87
CA ASN A 72 -0.81 9.19 -11.28
C ASN A 72 -1.81 10.12 -10.54
N ALA A 73 -3.11 9.95 -10.80
CA ALA A 73 -4.20 10.59 -10.08
C ALA A 73 -4.61 9.84 -8.78
N ALA A 74 -3.73 9.03 -8.18
CA ALA A 74 -4.02 8.27 -6.96
C ALA A 74 -4.64 9.13 -5.85
N SER A 75 -4.29 10.42 -5.80
CA SER A 75 -4.89 11.37 -4.86
C SER A 75 -6.41 11.51 -5.04
N SER A 76 -6.96 11.63 -6.25
CA SER A 76 -8.42 11.79 -6.39
C SER A 76 -9.21 10.53 -6.05
N ILE A 77 -8.59 9.35 -6.11
CA ILE A 77 -9.23 8.09 -5.71
C ILE A 77 -9.55 8.09 -4.22
N TRP A 78 -8.67 8.68 -3.41
CA TRP A 78 -8.78 8.67 -1.96
C TRP A 78 -9.92 9.52 -1.40
N GLU A 79 -10.55 10.35 -2.24
CA GLU A 79 -11.85 10.95 -1.93
C GLU A 79 -12.96 9.90 -1.73
N PHE A 80 -12.80 8.71 -2.31
CA PHE A 80 -13.81 7.66 -2.33
C PHE A 80 -13.35 6.36 -1.67
N LEU A 81 -12.12 5.92 -1.94
CA LEU A 81 -11.61 4.61 -1.54
C LEU A 81 -10.14 4.65 -1.12
N SER A 82 -9.75 3.80 -0.19
CA SER A 82 -8.33 3.57 0.13
C SER A 82 -7.67 2.62 -0.88
N GLY A 83 -6.34 2.74 -0.96
CA GLY A 83 -5.47 1.89 -1.77
C GLY A 83 -4.74 2.64 -2.87
N ALA A 84 -3.74 1.99 -3.44
CA ALA A 84 -2.94 2.55 -4.53
C ALA A 84 -2.40 1.42 -5.38
N SER A 85 -2.22 1.65 -6.70
CA SER A 85 -1.49 0.70 -7.53
C SER A 85 -0.09 1.18 -7.85
N LEU A 86 0.81 0.21 -7.92
CA LEU A 86 2.19 0.36 -8.33
C LEU A 86 2.40 -0.44 -9.63
N GLN A 87 3.11 0.14 -10.58
CA GLN A 87 3.60 -0.54 -11.76
C GLN A 87 5.08 -0.83 -11.57
N ILE A 88 5.44 -2.10 -11.67
CA ILE A 88 6.78 -2.65 -11.51
C ILE A 88 7.10 -3.43 -12.79
N GLY A 89 7.88 -2.83 -13.69
CA GLY A 89 8.03 -3.36 -15.05
C GLY A 89 6.66 -3.49 -15.75
N GLU A 90 6.28 -4.69 -16.15
CA GLU A 90 4.96 -4.99 -16.76
C GLU A 90 3.90 -5.42 -15.73
N THR A 91 4.27 -5.58 -14.47
CA THR A 91 3.36 -6.04 -13.41
C THR A 91 2.73 -4.87 -12.67
N LYS A 92 1.40 -4.87 -12.59
CA LYS A 92 0.64 -3.94 -11.75
C LYS A 92 0.22 -4.62 -10.46
N LEU A 93 0.55 -3.98 -9.34
CA LEU A 93 0.25 -4.42 -7.98
C LEU A 93 -0.69 -3.40 -7.33
N ALA A 94 -1.85 -3.82 -6.85
CA ALA A 94 -2.74 -3.00 -6.03
C ALA A 94 -2.47 -3.25 -4.54
N LEU A 95 -2.27 -2.18 -3.79
CA LEU A 95 -2.14 -2.18 -2.34
C LEU A 95 -3.49 -1.79 -1.76
N ILE A 96 -4.03 -2.67 -0.92
CA ILE A 96 -5.35 -2.53 -0.30
C ILE A 96 -5.16 -2.44 1.23
N PRO A 97 -5.10 -1.22 1.78
CA PRO A 97 -5.09 -1.02 3.23
C PRO A 97 -6.34 -1.60 3.86
N SER A 98 -6.17 -2.24 5.01
CA SER A 98 -7.24 -2.89 5.72
C SER A 98 -7.05 -2.73 7.22
N GLU A 99 -8.06 -2.16 7.88
CA GLU A 99 -8.10 -2.05 9.33
C GLU A 99 -8.83 -3.25 9.97
N THR A 100 -9.08 -4.32 9.20
CA THR A 100 -9.81 -5.49 9.69
C THR A 100 -8.98 -6.23 10.73
N VAL A 101 -9.57 -6.48 11.90
CA VAL A 101 -8.92 -7.22 12.99
C VAL A 101 -8.71 -8.71 12.63
N ASN A 102 -9.45 -9.25 11.65
CA ASN A 102 -9.31 -10.65 11.23
C ASN A 102 -8.14 -10.81 10.21
N PRO A 103 -7.03 -11.47 10.58
CA PRO A 103 -5.89 -11.69 9.70
C PRO A 103 -6.23 -12.59 8.50
N ASP A 104 -7.20 -13.50 8.65
CA ASP A 104 -7.55 -14.50 7.63
C ASP A 104 -8.51 -13.97 6.56
N GLN A 105 -9.03 -12.75 6.74
CA GLN A 105 -9.92 -12.12 5.79
C GLN A 105 -9.15 -11.15 4.89
N PHE A 106 -9.09 -11.49 3.61
CA PHE A 106 -8.66 -10.59 2.54
C PHE A 106 -9.86 -10.23 1.66
N CYS A 107 -10.20 -8.95 1.62
CA CYS A 107 -11.26 -8.43 0.77
C CYS A 107 -10.71 -7.32 -0.13
N VAL A 108 -10.96 -7.45 -1.43
CA VAL A 108 -10.66 -6.42 -2.42
C VAL A 108 -11.98 -5.72 -2.76
N PRO A 109 -12.08 -4.38 -2.61
CA PRO A 109 -13.27 -3.65 -3.03
C PRO A 109 -13.56 -3.88 -4.52
N PHE A 110 -14.84 -3.94 -4.89
CA PHE A 110 -15.26 -4.32 -6.23
C PHE A 110 -14.71 -3.37 -7.31
N GLU A 111 -14.59 -2.09 -6.99
CA GLU A 111 -14.05 -1.05 -7.88
C GLU A 111 -12.60 -1.33 -8.29
N TRP A 112 -11.80 -1.95 -7.42
CA TRP A 112 -10.43 -2.37 -7.70
C TRP A 112 -10.35 -3.53 -8.70
N LEU A 113 -11.47 -4.23 -8.96
CA LEU A 113 -11.57 -5.31 -9.94
C LEU A 113 -12.20 -4.84 -11.25
N GLU A 114 -13.23 -4.00 -11.15
CA GLU A 114 -14.08 -3.64 -12.30
C GLU A 114 -13.60 -2.43 -13.07
N ILE A 115 -12.94 -1.46 -12.41
CA ILE A 115 -12.44 -0.28 -13.10
C ILE A 115 -11.14 -0.67 -13.80
N PRO A 116 -11.08 -0.74 -15.14
CA PRO A 116 -9.94 -1.35 -15.84
C PRO A 116 -8.62 -0.64 -15.59
N THR A 117 -8.68 0.68 -15.34
CA THR A 117 -7.50 1.48 -15.01
C THR A 117 -6.99 1.26 -13.59
N TRP A 118 -7.75 0.59 -12.72
CA TRP A 118 -7.37 0.27 -11.33
C TRP A 118 -7.05 -1.22 -11.16
N ALA A 119 -7.72 -2.08 -11.94
CA ALA A 119 -7.45 -3.50 -12.01
C ALA A 119 -5.95 -3.79 -12.11
N ALA A 120 -5.49 -4.75 -11.30
CA ALA A 120 -4.09 -5.09 -11.11
C ALA A 120 -3.87 -6.58 -11.34
N ASN A 121 -2.63 -6.97 -11.64
CA ASN A 121 -2.26 -8.38 -11.77
C ASN A 121 -2.23 -9.07 -10.41
N TYR A 122 -1.85 -8.33 -9.36
CA TYR A 122 -1.78 -8.80 -7.99
C TYR A 122 -2.42 -7.80 -7.02
N TYR A 123 -2.96 -8.31 -5.93
CA TYR A 123 -3.55 -7.51 -4.85
C TYR A 123 -2.91 -7.92 -3.52
N TRP A 124 -2.39 -6.94 -2.78
CA TRP A 124 -1.84 -7.14 -1.44
C TRP A 124 -2.66 -6.40 -0.40
N GLN A 125 -2.91 -7.08 0.72
CA GLN A 125 -3.49 -6.44 1.90
C GLN A 125 -2.38 -5.84 2.75
N PHE A 126 -2.58 -4.60 3.21
CA PHE A 126 -1.73 -3.96 4.20
C PHE A 126 -2.51 -3.78 5.50
N LYS A 127 -1.98 -4.29 6.62
CA LYS A 127 -2.61 -4.26 7.95
C LYS A 127 -1.70 -3.54 8.94
#